data_AF-A0A2V8P3S9-F1
#
_entry.id   AF-A0A2V8P3S9-F1
#
_cell.length_a   1.000
_cell.length_b   1.000
_cell.length_c   1.000
_cell.angle_alpha   90.00
_cell.angle_beta   90.00
_cell.angle_gamma   90.00
#
_symmetry.space_group_name_H-M   'P 1'
#
loop_
_entity.id
_entity.type
_entity.pdbx_description
1 polymer ?
#
loop_
_entity_poly.entity_id
_entity_poly.type
_entity_poly.pdbx_seq_one_letter_code
_entity_poly.pdbx_strand_id
1 'polypeptide(L)'
;MAKTRTPAFGRHAASAIPSGLEVPNETAHPNFLVVDFGICTLGNRLVPRLIELQAFPSLFGFQLLLLGCMRKAYPAIPRHWTSSFGGIHDDDYLKLLRRTMLGDSRPENVVLLEIEPAKQKTRVDFACTESLLAIPPVSLTDITKRGRQLFYQCAGHEVRIERIYNRVIFDELLRRPDLKLPFSFQEELDVVWVGHPNWYFRISKHSLPFLKSAHTARAFFADEFPAAESTGNFVLKPLYSFAGLGVDMEPTREKLTALKDPHEWILQEKVQYAEFVPTPEGPKSKAEIRMMFVWPDNESDPILVNNLVRMSQGKMMGVDFNKDKTWVGSSIALHQRGN
;
A
#
# COMPACT_ATOMS: atom_id res chain seq x y z
N MET A 1 -14.09 2.66 0.11
CA MET A 1 -14.29 1.27 0.58
C MET A 1 -15.58 0.64 0.08
N ALA A 2 -16.79 1.16 0.35
CA ALA A 2 -18.02 0.54 -0.16
C ALA A 2 -18.00 0.19 -1.67
N LYS A 3 -17.41 1.05 -2.51
CA LYS A 3 -17.30 0.84 -3.97
C LYS A 3 -16.43 -0.37 -4.37
N THR A 4 -15.43 -0.76 -3.57
CA THR A 4 -14.55 -1.92 -3.85
C THR A 4 -15.20 -3.26 -3.50
N ARG A 5 -16.44 -3.25 -2.99
CA ARG A 5 -17.21 -4.44 -2.63
C ARG A 5 -18.41 -4.69 -3.54
N THR A 6 -18.55 -3.89 -4.59
CA THR A 6 -19.68 -4.02 -5.51
C THR A 6 -19.44 -5.15 -6.50
N PRO A 7 -20.48 -5.87 -6.97
CA PRO A 7 -20.33 -6.86 -8.04
C PRO A 7 -19.71 -6.27 -9.31
N ALA A 8 -19.97 -4.99 -9.58
CA ALA A 8 -19.33 -4.26 -10.68
C ALA A 8 -17.81 -4.18 -10.50
N PHE A 9 -17.34 -3.82 -9.30
CA PHE A 9 -15.92 -3.84 -8.99
C PHE A 9 -15.31 -5.24 -9.15
N GLY A 10 -15.98 -6.28 -8.66
CA GLY A 10 -15.51 -7.66 -8.80
C GLY A 10 -15.29 -8.08 -10.26
N ARG A 11 -16.20 -7.70 -11.18
CA ARG A 11 -16.04 -7.96 -12.61
C ARG A 11 -14.84 -7.22 -13.22
N HIS A 12 -14.63 -5.96 -12.86
CA HIS A 12 -13.47 -5.22 -13.33
C HIS A 12 -12.17 -5.76 -12.74
N ALA A 13 -12.14 -6.07 -11.45
CA ALA A 13 -10.98 -6.62 -10.77
C ALA A 13 -10.58 -8.01 -11.31
N ALA A 14 -11.48 -8.72 -12.00
CA ALA A 14 -11.21 -10.04 -12.58
C ALA A 14 -10.07 -10.03 -13.60
N SER A 15 -9.94 -8.95 -14.39
CA SER A 15 -8.88 -8.78 -15.39
C SER A 15 -7.63 -8.08 -14.86
N ALA A 16 -7.58 -7.77 -13.57
CA ALA A 16 -6.51 -6.95 -13.01
C ALA A 16 -5.21 -7.74 -12.75
N ILE A 17 -5.28 -9.06 -12.68
CA ILE A 17 -4.11 -9.92 -12.42
C ILE A 17 -3.49 -10.28 -13.78
N PRO A 18 -2.19 -10.04 -14.00
CA PRO A 18 -1.52 -10.49 -15.22
C PRO A 18 -1.58 -12.01 -15.35
N SER A 19 -1.76 -12.48 -16.59
CA SER A 19 -1.84 -13.91 -16.91
C SER A 19 -0.62 -14.68 -16.39
N GLY A 20 -0.88 -15.76 -15.65
CA GLY A 20 0.14 -16.62 -15.06
C GLY A 20 0.63 -16.17 -13.68
N LEU A 21 0.13 -15.05 -13.15
CA LEU A 21 0.45 -14.56 -11.80
C LEU A 21 -0.65 -14.85 -10.78
N GLU A 22 -1.73 -15.55 -11.17
CA GLU A 22 -2.84 -15.88 -10.30
C GLU A 22 -2.40 -16.82 -9.17
N VAL A 23 -2.66 -16.41 -7.94
CA VAL A 23 -2.45 -17.25 -6.75
C VAL A 23 -3.77 -17.94 -6.39
N PRO A 24 -3.78 -19.27 -6.19
CA PRO A 24 -4.99 -20.01 -5.85
C PRO A 24 -5.45 -19.71 -4.41
N ASN A 25 -6.70 -20.07 -4.10
CA ASN A 25 -7.31 -19.92 -2.76
C ASN A 25 -7.38 -18.46 -2.28
N GLU A 26 -7.78 -17.56 -3.18
CA GLU A 26 -7.98 -16.16 -2.89
C GLU A 26 -8.98 -15.91 -1.74
N THR A 27 -8.63 -14.98 -0.85
CA THR A 27 -9.50 -14.56 0.26
C THR A 27 -10.68 -13.74 -0.24
N ALA A 28 -11.82 -13.78 0.47
CA ALA A 28 -13.03 -13.05 0.08
C ALA A 28 -12.84 -11.51 0.03
N HIS A 29 -11.89 -10.98 0.79
CA HIS A 29 -11.49 -9.58 0.81
C HIS A 29 -10.00 -9.45 1.19
N PRO A 30 -9.34 -8.32 0.91
CA PRO A 30 -7.98 -8.08 1.40
C PRO A 30 -8.00 -7.88 2.92
N ASN A 31 -6.91 -8.23 3.60
CA ASN A 31 -6.75 -7.94 5.03
C ASN A 31 -6.27 -6.51 5.31
N PHE A 32 -5.62 -5.88 4.34
CA PHE A 32 -5.04 -4.55 4.47
C PHE A 32 -5.34 -3.72 3.23
N LEU A 33 -5.76 -2.47 3.45
CA LEU A 33 -5.97 -1.51 2.38
C LEU A 33 -5.37 -0.17 2.77
N VAL A 34 -4.85 0.54 1.78
CA VAL A 34 -4.40 1.91 1.91
C VAL A 34 -5.05 2.77 0.84
N VAL A 35 -5.37 4.01 1.19
CA VAL A 35 -5.97 4.99 0.28
C VAL A 35 -5.20 6.29 0.39
N ASP A 36 -4.61 6.71 -0.72
CA ASP A 36 -3.73 7.86 -0.77
C ASP A 36 -4.49 9.08 -1.30
N PHE A 37 -4.54 10.13 -0.48
CA PHE A 37 -5.12 11.41 -0.85
C PHE A 37 -4.05 12.48 -0.96
N GLY A 38 -3.95 13.10 -2.14
CA GLY A 38 -3.21 14.33 -2.33
C GLY A 38 -3.99 15.49 -1.73
N ILE A 39 -3.32 16.35 -0.98
CA ILE A 39 -3.93 17.57 -0.48
C ILE A 39 -3.79 18.64 -1.56
N CYS A 40 -4.93 19.05 -2.11
CA CYS A 40 -5.02 19.95 -3.26
C CYS A 40 -5.72 21.25 -2.87
N THR A 41 -5.59 22.27 -3.71
CA THR A 41 -6.30 23.54 -3.54
C THR A 41 -7.54 23.58 -4.44
N LEU A 42 -8.67 23.97 -3.89
CA LEU A 42 -9.87 24.36 -4.65
C LEU A 42 -10.37 25.70 -4.13
N GLY A 43 -10.12 26.76 -4.90
CA GLY A 43 -10.31 28.14 -4.42
C GLY A 43 -9.42 28.42 -3.21
N ASN A 44 -10.02 28.82 -2.10
CA ASN A 44 -9.30 29.10 -0.85
C ASN A 44 -9.31 27.94 0.16
N ARG A 45 -9.72 26.72 -0.27
CA ARG A 45 -9.83 25.55 0.62
C ARG A 45 -8.87 24.44 0.21
N LEU A 46 -8.36 23.74 1.21
CA LEU A 46 -7.69 22.46 1.02
C LEU A 46 -8.73 21.37 0.82
N VAL A 47 -8.56 20.54 -0.21
CA VAL A 47 -9.44 19.43 -0.54
C VAL A 47 -8.63 18.16 -0.80
N PRO A 48 -9.07 17.00 -0.27
CA PRO A 48 -8.42 15.74 -0.59
C PRO A 48 -8.83 15.26 -1.99
N ARG A 49 -7.84 14.77 -2.74
CA ARG A 49 -8.02 14.12 -4.04
C ARG A 49 -7.43 12.72 -4.02
N LEU A 50 -8.23 11.72 -4.39
CA LEU A 50 -7.78 10.33 -4.46
C LEU A 50 -6.69 10.22 -5.54
N ILE A 51 -5.51 9.78 -5.12
CA ILE A 51 -4.36 9.55 -5.99
C ILE A 51 -4.27 8.07 -6.33
N GLU A 52 -4.36 7.22 -5.33
CA GLU A 52 -4.19 5.79 -5.45
C GLU A 52 -4.93 5.06 -4.31
N LEU A 53 -5.26 3.81 -4.56
CA LEU A 53 -5.67 2.85 -3.56
C LEU A 53 -4.90 1.56 -3.80
N GLN A 54 -4.54 0.88 -2.73
CA GLN A 54 -3.72 -0.32 -2.82
C GLN A 54 -4.08 -1.30 -1.71
N ALA A 55 -4.24 -2.58 -2.03
CA ALA A 55 -4.30 -3.63 -1.01
C ALA A 55 -2.88 -4.16 -0.77
N PHE A 56 -2.13 -3.48 0.09
CA PHE A 56 -0.77 -3.87 0.43
C PHE A 56 -0.43 -3.56 1.89
N PRO A 57 0.11 -4.52 2.65
CA PRO A 57 0.25 -4.36 4.08
C PRO A 57 1.60 -3.77 4.48
N SER A 58 1.79 -2.46 4.29
CA SER A 58 3.05 -1.79 4.64
C SER A 58 2.89 -0.70 5.69
N LEU A 59 3.88 -0.61 6.58
CA LEU A 59 4.08 0.47 7.55
C LEU A 59 3.11 0.46 8.74
N PHE A 60 2.31 -0.59 8.94
CA PHE A 60 1.37 -0.69 10.05
C PHE A 60 2.08 -0.75 11.41
N GLY A 61 3.15 -1.54 11.52
CA GLY A 61 3.94 -1.62 12.76
C GLY A 61 4.74 -0.34 13.01
N PHE A 62 5.40 0.17 11.96
CA PHE A 62 6.21 1.37 12.07
C PHE A 62 5.41 2.62 12.46
N GLN A 63 4.18 2.79 11.94
CA GLN A 63 3.37 3.96 12.26
C GLN A 63 2.96 4.04 13.74
N LEU A 64 2.70 2.90 14.38
CA LEU A 64 2.43 2.85 15.81
C LEU A 64 3.68 3.25 16.63
N LEU A 65 4.85 2.72 16.27
CA LEU A 65 6.10 3.06 16.95
C LEU A 65 6.44 4.55 16.79
N LEU A 66 6.28 5.08 15.57
CA LEU A 66 6.56 6.48 15.25
C LEU A 66 5.70 7.43 16.10
N LEU A 67 4.42 7.11 16.32
CA LEU A 67 3.54 7.87 17.21
C LEU A 67 4.10 7.96 18.64
N GLY A 68 4.56 6.82 19.19
CA GLY A 68 5.19 6.77 20.51
C GLY A 68 6.45 7.62 20.58
N CYS A 69 7.32 7.52 19.58
CA CYS A 69 8.54 8.33 19.47
C CYS A 69 8.22 9.83 19.39
N MET A 70 7.24 10.24 18.58
CA MET A 70 6.83 11.64 18.46
C MET A 70 6.32 12.21 19.79
N ARG A 71 5.46 11.47 20.50
CA ARG A 71 4.94 11.89 21.83
C ARG A 71 6.06 12.05 22.85
N LYS A 72 7.08 11.18 22.81
CA LYS A 72 8.25 11.25 23.71
C LYS A 72 9.15 12.44 23.38
N ALA A 73 9.41 12.67 22.10
CA ALA A 73 10.33 13.71 21.63
C ALA A 73 9.73 15.13 21.73
N TYR A 74 8.40 15.26 21.58
CA TYR A 74 7.71 16.55 21.52
C TYR A 74 6.61 16.65 22.60
N PRO A 75 6.95 17.05 23.84
CA PRO A 75 5.98 17.20 24.93
C PRO A 75 4.87 18.22 24.66
N ALA A 76 5.08 19.12 23.70
CA ALA A 76 4.09 20.11 23.27
C ALA A 76 2.89 19.48 22.54
N ILE A 77 3.01 18.26 22.03
CA ILE A 77 1.89 17.53 21.41
C ILE A 77 0.91 17.12 22.51
N PRO A 78 -0.37 17.55 22.46
CA PRO A 78 -1.34 17.17 23.49
C PRO A 78 -1.51 15.65 23.56
N ARG A 79 -1.49 15.09 24.77
CA ARG A 79 -1.57 13.62 24.98
C ARG A 79 -2.85 12.99 24.43
N HIS A 80 -3.93 13.77 24.34
CA HIS A 80 -5.22 13.32 23.82
C HIS A 80 -5.30 13.35 22.29
N TRP A 81 -4.25 13.82 21.60
CA TRP A 81 -4.15 13.71 20.15
C TRP A 81 -3.72 12.31 19.73
N THR A 82 -4.32 11.82 18.67
CA THR A 82 -4.09 10.48 18.12
C THR A 82 -4.03 10.54 16.60
N SER A 83 -3.48 9.49 16.01
CA SER A 83 -3.52 9.24 14.57
C SER A 83 -4.53 8.16 14.18
N SER A 84 -5.11 7.50 15.20
CA SER A 84 -6.10 6.45 15.06
C SER A 84 -7.52 7.00 14.97
N PHE A 85 -8.40 6.22 14.33
CA PHE A 85 -9.78 6.59 14.08
C PHE A 85 -10.74 5.67 14.84
N GLY A 86 -12.03 6.04 14.91
CA GLY A 86 -13.07 5.20 15.51
C GLY A 86 -12.89 4.90 17.01
N GLY A 87 -12.22 5.79 17.76
CA GLY A 87 -11.98 5.60 19.19
C GLY A 87 -10.90 4.57 19.54
N ILE A 88 -10.20 4.03 18.55
CA ILE A 88 -9.15 3.02 18.75
C ILE A 88 -8.01 3.60 19.60
N HIS A 89 -7.64 2.85 20.64
CA HIS A 89 -6.45 3.09 21.44
C HIS A 89 -5.29 2.24 20.95
N ASP A 90 -4.06 2.59 21.36
CA ASP A 90 -2.83 1.92 20.93
C ASP A 90 -2.89 0.38 21.21
N ASP A 91 -3.45 -0.03 22.36
CA ASP A 91 -3.64 -1.45 22.69
C ASP A 91 -4.67 -2.15 21.80
N ASP A 92 -5.76 -1.47 21.45
CA ASP A 92 -6.80 -2.00 20.56
C ASP A 92 -6.29 -2.15 19.13
N TYR A 93 -5.46 -1.19 18.69
CA TYR A 93 -4.74 -1.27 17.43
C TYR A 93 -3.84 -2.52 17.38
N LEU A 94 -3.07 -2.77 18.44
CA LEU A 94 -2.19 -3.94 18.51
C LEU A 94 -3.00 -5.25 18.55
N LYS A 95 -4.10 -5.31 19.31
CA LYS A 95 -5.02 -6.46 19.32
C LYS A 95 -5.59 -6.72 17.93
N LEU A 96 -5.99 -5.67 17.21
CA LEU A 96 -6.52 -5.78 15.86
C LEU A 96 -5.48 -6.31 14.86
N LEU A 97 -4.24 -5.79 14.90
CA LEU A 97 -3.15 -6.33 14.07
C LEU A 97 -2.84 -7.79 14.42
N ARG A 98 -2.74 -8.11 15.71
CA ARG A 98 -2.47 -9.46 16.19
C ARG A 98 -3.54 -10.44 15.70
N ARG A 99 -4.82 -10.11 15.88
CA ARG A 99 -5.95 -10.92 15.41
C ARG A 99 -5.88 -11.16 13.90
N THR A 100 -5.63 -10.12 13.11
CA THR A 100 -5.57 -10.23 11.64
C THR A 100 -4.36 -11.04 11.16
N MET A 101 -3.18 -10.78 11.71
CA MET A 101 -1.94 -11.40 11.25
C MET A 101 -1.74 -12.81 11.79
N LEU A 102 -1.99 -13.03 13.09
CA LEU A 102 -1.78 -14.33 13.71
C LEU A 102 -2.97 -15.27 13.59
N GLY A 103 -4.21 -14.74 13.55
CA GLY A 103 -5.39 -15.58 13.72
C GLY A 103 -5.25 -16.45 14.98
N ASP A 104 -5.43 -17.76 14.84
CA ASP A 104 -5.24 -18.75 15.90
C ASP A 104 -3.84 -19.39 15.92
N SER A 105 -2.96 -19.02 14.99
CA SER A 105 -1.60 -19.56 14.90
C SER A 105 -0.68 -18.98 15.98
N ARG A 106 0.30 -19.77 16.40
CA ARG A 106 1.40 -19.27 17.25
C ARG A 106 2.29 -18.32 16.44
N PRO A 107 2.89 -17.28 17.06
CA PRO A 107 3.76 -16.33 16.34
C PRO A 107 4.87 -16.99 15.51
N GLU A 108 5.52 -18.03 16.03
CA GLU A 108 6.58 -18.74 15.30
C GLU A 108 6.09 -19.48 14.04
N ASN A 109 4.78 -19.77 13.93
CA ASN A 109 4.17 -20.38 12.75
C ASN A 109 3.70 -19.33 11.72
N VAL A 110 3.95 -18.04 11.97
CA VAL A 110 3.60 -16.93 11.09
C VAL A 110 4.87 -16.22 10.66
N VAL A 111 5.04 -15.99 9.36
CA VAL A 111 6.22 -15.28 8.83
C VAL A 111 5.82 -14.02 8.09
N LEU A 112 6.63 -12.97 8.18
CA LEU A 112 6.59 -11.83 7.27
C LEU A 112 7.46 -12.19 6.06
N LEU A 113 6.83 -12.55 4.95
CA LEU A 113 7.53 -13.02 3.76
C LEU A 113 7.86 -11.87 2.82
N GLU A 114 9.12 -11.76 2.43
CA GLU A 114 9.64 -10.74 1.51
C GLU A 114 10.75 -11.32 0.63
N ILE A 115 11.07 -10.68 -0.51
CA ILE A 115 12.14 -11.12 -1.41
C ILE A 115 13.50 -11.08 -0.69
N GLU A 116 13.86 -9.93 -0.13
CA GLU A 116 15.10 -9.74 0.64
C GLU A 116 14.85 -8.74 1.80
N PRO A 117 14.32 -9.21 2.94
CA PRO A 117 13.87 -8.33 4.03
C PRO A 117 14.89 -7.26 4.46
N ALA A 118 16.16 -7.64 4.59
CA ALA A 118 17.22 -6.75 5.07
C ALA A 118 17.54 -5.60 4.10
N LYS A 119 17.27 -5.77 2.80
CA LYS A 119 17.55 -4.77 1.75
C LYS A 119 16.38 -3.80 1.54
N GLN A 120 15.22 -4.09 2.11
CA GLN A 120 14.04 -3.25 1.92
C GLN A 120 14.21 -1.87 2.56
N LYS A 121 13.78 -0.82 1.85
CA LYS A 121 13.76 0.57 2.36
C LYS A 121 12.86 0.69 3.59
N THR A 122 11.87 -0.19 3.71
CA THR A 122 10.90 -0.25 4.81
C THR A 122 11.28 -1.24 5.90
N ARG A 123 12.53 -1.75 5.95
CA ARG A 123 13.00 -2.74 6.95
C ARG A 123 12.70 -2.39 8.41
N VAL A 124 12.56 -1.10 8.75
CA VAL A 124 12.17 -0.67 10.10
C VAL A 124 10.78 -1.19 10.48
N ASP A 125 9.84 -1.27 9.54
CA ASP A 125 8.50 -1.82 9.75
C ASP A 125 8.52 -3.33 10.02
N PHE A 126 9.53 -4.02 9.49
CA PHE A 126 9.73 -5.45 9.66
C PHE A 126 10.20 -5.71 11.09
N ALA A 127 11.20 -4.95 11.54
CA ALA A 127 11.65 -4.97 12.93
C ALA A 127 10.54 -4.56 13.91
N CYS A 128 9.69 -3.59 13.55
CA CYS A 128 8.52 -3.23 14.35
C CYS A 128 7.52 -4.39 14.44
N THR A 129 7.22 -5.04 13.31
CA THR A 129 6.28 -6.17 13.27
C THR A 129 6.80 -7.34 14.12
N GLU A 130 8.08 -7.66 14.01
CA GLU A 130 8.74 -8.67 14.84
C GLU A 130 8.70 -8.30 16.33
N SER A 131 9.05 -7.06 16.68
CA SER A 131 9.05 -6.61 18.08
C SER A 131 7.65 -6.57 18.70
N LEU A 132 6.61 -6.23 17.92
CA LEU A 132 5.25 -6.05 18.42
C LEU A 132 4.46 -7.37 18.45
N LEU A 133 4.70 -8.26 17.49
CA LEU A 133 3.86 -9.44 17.25
C LEU A 133 4.65 -10.77 17.29
N ALA A 134 5.97 -10.72 17.45
CA ALA A 134 6.87 -11.87 17.36
C ALA A 134 6.78 -12.63 16.03
N ILE A 135 6.47 -11.90 14.94
CA ILE A 135 6.43 -12.44 13.57
C ILE A 135 7.79 -12.16 12.90
N PRO A 136 8.63 -13.18 12.65
CA PRO A 136 9.94 -12.98 12.05
C PRO A 136 9.83 -12.62 10.55
N PRO A 137 10.68 -11.70 10.05
CA PRO A 137 10.86 -11.51 8.62
C PRO A 137 11.68 -12.65 8.01
N VAL A 138 11.18 -13.23 6.91
CA VAL A 138 11.81 -14.37 6.23
C VAL A 138 11.94 -14.06 4.73
N SER A 139 13.12 -14.37 4.18
CA SER A 139 13.39 -14.26 2.74
C SER A 139 12.68 -15.36 1.96
N LEU A 140 12.21 -15.05 0.75
CA LEU A 140 11.66 -16.06 -0.18
C LEU A 140 12.63 -17.21 -0.44
N THR A 141 13.92 -16.93 -0.48
CA THR A 141 14.97 -17.93 -0.75
C THR A 141 15.24 -18.86 0.43
N ASP A 142 14.79 -18.49 1.63
CA ASP A 142 15.09 -19.22 2.87
C ASP A 142 13.94 -20.16 3.27
N ILE A 143 12.93 -20.28 2.41
CA ILE A 143 11.80 -21.19 2.56
C ILE A 143 12.17 -22.59 2.06
N THR A 144 11.79 -23.60 2.82
CA THR A 144 11.83 -25.00 2.39
C THR A 144 10.42 -25.51 2.16
N LYS A 145 10.17 -26.13 1.00
CA LYS A 145 8.87 -26.72 0.68
C LYS A 145 8.92 -28.25 0.78
N ARG A 146 7.89 -28.85 1.39
CA ARG A 146 7.66 -30.30 1.40
C ARG A 146 6.20 -30.60 1.10
N GLY A 147 5.93 -31.20 -0.07
CA GLY A 147 4.56 -31.33 -0.56
C GLY A 147 3.91 -29.95 -0.68
N ARG A 148 2.79 -29.75 0.03
CA ARG A 148 2.06 -28.46 0.08
C ARG A 148 2.50 -27.55 1.23
N GLN A 149 3.34 -28.04 2.15
CA GLN A 149 3.72 -27.33 3.37
C GLN A 149 5.01 -26.55 3.17
N LEU A 150 5.08 -25.39 3.81
CA LEU A 150 6.24 -24.52 3.82
C LEU A 150 6.88 -24.48 5.22
N PHE A 151 8.19 -24.35 5.25
CA PHE A 151 9.00 -24.34 6.46
C PHE A 151 10.08 -23.27 6.36
N TYR A 152 10.54 -22.78 7.50
CA TYR A 152 11.72 -21.92 7.60
C TYR A 152 12.59 -22.35 8.80
N GLN A 153 13.83 -21.87 8.83
CA GLN A 153 14.75 -22.12 9.95
C GLN A 153 14.62 -21.02 11.00
N CYS A 154 14.38 -21.39 12.24
CA CYS A 154 14.36 -20.51 13.40
C CYS A 154 15.26 -21.11 14.48
N ALA A 155 16.25 -20.37 15.00
CA ALA A 155 17.12 -20.82 16.10
C ALA A 155 17.65 -22.28 15.95
N GLY A 156 18.07 -22.65 14.74
CA GLY A 156 18.64 -23.98 14.44
C GLY A 156 17.64 -25.14 14.37
N HIS A 157 16.33 -24.87 14.45
CA HIS A 157 15.28 -25.85 14.20
C HIS A 157 14.36 -25.39 13.08
N GLU A 158 13.73 -26.35 12.44
CA GLU A 158 12.78 -26.08 11.36
C GLU A 158 11.38 -25.89 11.92
N VAL A 159 10.70 -24.83 11.49
CA VAL A 159 9.35 -24.48 11.92
C VAL A 159 8.41 -24.46 10.72
N ARG A 160 7.24 -25.09 10.88
CA ARG A 160 6.18 -25.06 9.87
C ARG A 160 5.56 -23.68 9.78
N ILE A 161 5.33 -23.20 8.57
CA ILE A 161 4.59 -21.98 8.29
C ILE A 161 3.12 -22.34 8.12
N GLU A 162 2.26 -21.71 8.92
CA GLU A 162 0.81 -21.81 8.84
C GLU A 162 0.19 -20.57 8.18
N ARG A 163 0.80 -19.39 8.42
CA ARG A 163 0.33 -18.13 7.86
C ARG A 163 1.48 -17.31 7.30
N ILE A 164 1.21 -16.62 6.20
CA ILE A 164 2.18 -15.73 5.55
C ILE A 164 1.63 -14.32 5.55
N TYR A 165 2.27 -13.44 6.32
CA TYR A 165 2.12 -12.00 6.18
C TYR A 165 2.93 -11.53 4.97
N ASN A 166 2.25 -11.42 3.83
CA ASN A 166 2.91 -11.26 2.55
C ASN A 166 3.32 -9.81 2.28
N ARG A 167 4.62 -9.60 2.02
CA ARG A 167 5.19 -8.32 1.58
C ARG A 167 5.83 -8.37 0.20
N VAL A 168 5.84 -9.54 -0.44
CA VAL A 168 6.38 -9.71 -1.79
C VAL A 168 5.56 -8.95 -2.82
N ILE A 169 6.23 -8.10 -3.60
CA ILE A 169 5.67 -7.42 -4.76
C ILE A 169 6.12 -8.16 -6.02
N PHE A 170 5.17 -8.64 -6.81
CA PHE A 170 5.47 -9.49 -7.98
C PHE A 170 6.24 -8.74 -9.07
N ASP A 171 5.99 -7.45 -9.29
CA ASP A 171 6.79 -6.64 -10.22
C ASP A 171 8.27 -6.56 -9.82
N GLU A 172 8.58 -6.53 -8.51
CA GLU A 172 9.95 -6.59 -8.01
C GLU A 172 10.54 -8.00 -8.19
N LEU A 173 9.73 -9.03 -7.93
CA LEU A 173 10.13 -10.43 -8.08
C LEU A 173 10.46 -10.82 -9.53
N LEU A 174 9.63 -10.38 -10.49
CA LEU A 174 9.82 -10.66 -11.92
C LEU A 174 11.09 -10.03 -12.49
N ARG A 175 11.59 -8.95 -11.87
CA ARG A 175 12.87 -8.32 -12.22
C ARG A 175 14.09 -9.01 -11.62
N ARG A 176 13.88 -10.11 -10.90
CA ARG A 176 14.92 -10.90 -10.23
C ARG A 176 14.96 -12.35 -10.73
N PRO A 177 15.22 -12.56 -12.04
CA PRO A 177 15.33 -13.90 -12.61
C PRO A 177 16.54 -14.69 -12.09
N ASP A 178 17.45 -14.02 -11.38
CA ASP A 178 18.59 -14.63 -10.68
C ASP A 178 18.17 -15.45 -9.44
N LEU A 179 16.98 -15.19 -8.88
CA LEU A 179 16.51 -15.86 -7.68
C LEU A 179 16.01 -17.28 -8.00
N LYS A 180 16.53 -18.26 -7.26
CA LYS A 180 16.03 -19.64 -7.29
C LYS A 180 14.95 -19.79 -6.23
N LEU A 181 13.69 -19.71 -6.66
CA LEU A 181 12.57 -19.82 -5.74
C LEU A 181 12.31 -21.29 -5.34
N PRO A 182 12.18 -21.58 -4.04
CA PRO A 182 11.95 -22.94 -3.55
C PRO A 182 10.50 -23.42 -3.74
N PHE A 183 9.58 -22.51 -4.08
CA PHE A 183 8.19 -22.78 -4.41
C PHE A 183 7.67 -21.74 -5.39
N SER A 184 6.54 -22.01 -6.02
CA SER A 184 5.78 -21.02 -6.80
C SER A 184 4.52 -20.59 -6.07
N PHE A 185 4.20 -19.30 -6.16
CA PHE A 185 2.95 -18.74 -5.62
C PHE A 185 1.71 -19.29 -6.31
N GLN A 186 1.83 -19.77 -7.56
CA GLN A 186 0.72 -20.34 -8.33
C GLN A 186 0.34 -21.76 -7.85
N GLU A 187 1.05 -22.32 -6.89
CA GLU A 187 0.79 -23.65 -6.35
C GLU A 187 -0.24 -23.65 -5.23
N GLU A 188 -0.93 -24.78 -5.06
CA GLU A 188 -1.80 -25.00 -3.90
C GLU A 188 -0.98 -25.29 -2.63
N LEU A 189 -0.74 -24.25 -1.84
CA LEU A 189 0.00 -24.32 -0.58
C LEU A 189 -0.95 -24.48 0.63
N ASP A 190 -0.48 -25.17 1.67
CA ASP A 190 -1.17 -25.36 2.95
C ASP A 190 -0.81 -24.22 3.92
N VAL A 191 -1.16 -23.00 3.53
CA VAL A 191 -0.91 -21.75 4.27
C VAL A 191 -2.09 -20.81 4.13
N VAL A 192 -2.30 -19.97 5.15
CA VAL A 192 -3.23 -18.83 5.06
C VAL A 192 -2.47 -17.58 4.67
N TRP A 193 -2.91 -16.92 3.59
CA TRP A 193 -2.34 -15.64 3.18
C TRP A 193 -2.97 -14.50 3.96
N VAL A 194 -2.12 -13.76 4.68
CA VAL A 194 -2.46 -12.48 5.30
C VAL A 194 -1.96 -11.38 4.37
N GLY A 195 -2.89 -10.81 3.60
CA GLY A 195 -2.56 -9.97 2.44
C GLY A 195 -2.32 -10.81 1.18
N HIS A 196 -3.34 -11.58 0.78
CA HIS A 196 -3.27 -12.46 -0.40
C HIS A 196 -2.72 -11.74 -1.65
N PRO A 197 -1.73 -12.30 -2.38
CA PRO A 197 -1.00 -11.60 -3.45
C PRO A 197 -1.90 -10.99 -4.53
N ASN A 198 -2.96 -11.69 -4.94
CA ASN A 198 -3.89 -11.19 -5.96
C ASN A 198 -4.50 -9.83 -5.64
N TRP A 199 -4.77 -9.53 -4.35
CA TRP A 199 -5.40 -8.25 -3.98
C TRP A 199 -4.55 -7.05 -4.32
N TYR A 200 -3.22 -7.21 -4.35
CA TYR A 200 -2.27 -6.19 -4.80
C TYR A 200 -2.57 -5.70 -6.22
N PHE A 201 -3.02 -6.60 -7.09
CA PHE A 201 -3.42 -6.30 -8.46
C PHE A 201 -4.86 -5.80 -8.55
N ARG A 202 -5.79 -6.43 -7.83
CA ARG A 202 -7.23 -6.11 -7.87
C ARG A 202 -7.54 -4.72 -7.36
N ILE A 203 -6.94 -4.33 -6.24
CA ILE A 203 -7.10 -3.04 -5.58
C ILE A 203 -5.81 -2.28 -5.84
N SER A 204 -5.79 -1.59 -6.99
CA SER A 204 -4.63 -0.91 -7.56
C SER A 204 -5.07 0.29 -8.42
N LYS A 205 -4.13 0.87 -9.19
CA LYS A 205 -4.44 1.90 -10.21
C LYS A 205 -5.55 1.47 -11.18
N HIS A 206 -5.66 0.17 -11.46
CA HIS A 206 -6.72 -0.40 -12.31
C HIS A 206 -8.13 -0.04 -11.80
N SER A 207 -8.27 0.19 -10.49
CA SER A 207 -9.55 0.56 -9.89
C SER A 207 -9.99 2.00 -10.16
N LEU A 208 -9.06 2.91 -10.50
CA LEU A 208 -9.32 4.36 -10.53
C LEU A 208 -10.40 4.78 -11.54
N PRO A 209 -10.42 4.29 -12.80
CA PRO A 209 -11.47 4.65 -13.77
C PRO A 209 -12.90 4.31 -13.30
N PHE A 210 -13.05 3.29 -12.44
CA PHE A 210 -14.36 2.81 -11.96
C PHE A 210 -14.84 3.55 -10.70
N LEU A 211 -13.97 4.30 -10.03
CA LEU A 211 -14.30 4.99 -8.80
C LEU A 211 -14.77 6.41 -9.06
N LYS A 212 -16.08 6.60 -9.04
CA LYS A 212 -16.71 7.92 -9.17
C LYS A 212 -17.13 8.47 -7.80
N SER A 213 -16.51 9.57 -7.34
CA SER A 213 -16.85 10.27 -6.10
C SER A 213 -16.50 11.76 -6.17
N ALA A 214 -16.88 12.55 -5.15
CA ALA A 214 -16.48 13.96 -5.05
C ALA A 214 -14.96 14.19 -4.86
N HIS A 215 -14.21 13.12 -4.56
CA HIS A 215 -12.77 13.18 -4.28
C HIS A 215 -11.92 12.56 -5.40
N THR A 216 -12.52 11.94 -6.41
CA THR A 216 -11.80 11.27 -7.51
C THR A 216 -11.61 12.25 -8.68
N ALA A 217 -10.40 12.34 -9.21
CA ALA A 217 -10.15 12.95 -10.51
C ALA A 217 -10.60 12.00 -11.63
N ARG A 218 -10.89 12.53 -12.82
CA ARG A 218 -11.28 11.68 -13.96
C ARG A 218 -10.12 10.74 -14.33
N ALA A 219 -10.43 9.49 -14.61
CA ALA A 219 -9.45 8.50 -15.04
C ALA A 219 -10.06 7.61 -16.13
N PHE A 220 -9.21 7.21 -17.08
CA PHE A 220 -9.57 6.38 -18.23
C PHE A 220 -8.46 5.36 -18.46
N PHE A 221 -8.78 4.19 -19.00
CA PHE A 221 -7.76 3.37 -19.65
C PHE A 221 -7.25 4.08 -20.91
N ALA A 222 -6.00 3.79 -21.31
CA ALA A 222 -5.41 4.50 -22.45
C ALA A 222 -6.09 4.16 -23.78
N ASP A 223 -6.60 2.94 -23.93
CA ASP A 223 -7.41 2.49 -25.07
C ASP A 223 -8.85 3.02 -25.05
N GLU A 224 -9.35 3.43 -23.88
CA GLU A 224 -10.67 4.04 -23.70
C GLU A 224 -10.62 5.59 -23.62
N PHE A 225 -9.45 6.21 -23.87
CA PHE A 225 -9.28 7.64 -23.71
C PHE A 225 -10.06 8.44 -24.78
N PRO A 226 -10.95 9.37 -24.40
CA PRO A 226 -11.82 10.04 -25.38
C PRO A 226 -11.04 10.89 -26.41
N ALA A 227 -11.44 10.81 -27.68
CA ALA A 227 -10.83 11.57 -28.77
C ALA A 227 -10.96 13.10 -28.61
N ALA A 228 -11.99 13.58 -27.89
CA ALA A 228 -12.22 15.00 -27.63
C ALA A 228 -11.37 15.56 -26.47
N GLU A 229 -10.81 14.71 -25.61
CA GLU A 229 -10.01 15.15 -24.46
C GLU A 229 -8.58 15.55 -24.89
N SER A 230 -8.03 16.57 -24.24
CA SER A 230 -6.62 16.93 -24.41
C SER A 230 -5.76 16.16 -23.41
N THR A 231 -4.67 15.53 -23.88
CA THR A 231 -3.74 14.78 -23.01
C THR A 231 -2.96 15.70 -22.06
N GLY A 232 -2.88 17.00 -22.34
CA GLY A 232 -2.11 17.97 -21.55
C GLY A 232 -2.55 18.09 -20.09
N ASN A 233 -3.83 17.79 -19.81
CA ASN A 233 -4.42 17.82 -18.46
C ASN A 233 -4.33 16.48 -17.74
N PHE A 234 -3.71 15.46 -18.32
CA PHE A 234 -3.64 14.11 -17.77
C PHE A 234 -2.20 13.67 -17.53
N VAL A 235 -2.04 12.74 -16.59
CA VAL A 235 -0.81 11.97 -16.40
C VAL A 235 -1.06 10.55 -16.84
N LEU A 236 -0.09 9.96 -17.53
CA LEU A 236 -0.14 8.57 -17.97
C LEU A 236 0.59 7.70 -16.95
N LYS A 237 -0.06 6.65 -16.47
CA LYS A 237 0.45 5.77 -15.43
C LYS A 237 0.37 4.31 -15.87
N PRO A 238 1.45 3.52 -15.73
CA PRO A 238 1.38 2.07 -15.92
C PRO A 238 0.62 1.44 -14.76
N LEU A 239 -0.20 0.43 -15.03
CA LEU A 239 -0.96 -0.28 -14.00
C LEU A 239 -0.06 -1.11 -13.07
N TYR A 240 0.92 -1.81 -13.65
CA TYR A 240 1.79 -2.74 -12.94
C TYR A 240 3.09 -2.11 -12.43
N SER A 241 3.15 -0.78 -12.40
CA SER A 241 4.30 -0.04 -11.90
C SER A 241 3.97 0.74 -10.62
N PHE A 242 4.92 0.74 -9.69
CA PHE A 242 4.75 1.25 -8.33
C PHE A 242 5.83 2.28 -7.97
N ALA A 243 5.59 3.01 -6.88
CA ALA A 243 6.46 4.10 -6.41
C ALA A 243 6.74 5.21 -7.44
N GLY A 244 5.82 5.43 -8.39
CA GLY A 244 5.93 6.47 -9.42
C GLY A 244 6.83 6.11 -10.60
N LEU A 245 7.34 4.87 -10.68
CA LEU A 245 8.08 4.40 -11.84
C LEU A 245 7.18 4.41 -13.09
N GLY A 246 7.71 4.88 -14.22
CA GLY A 246 7.00 4.91 -15.50
C GLY A 246 5.86 5.92 -15.61
N VAL A 247 5.66 6.80 -14.61
CA VAL A 247 4.66 7.88 -14.71
C VAL A 247 5.14 8.95 -15.69
N ASP A 248 4.37 9.18 -16.74
CA ASP A 248 4.60 10.28 -17.69
C ASP A 248 3.68 11.45 -17.34
N MET A 249 4.29 12.58 -16.97
CA MET A 249 3.58 13.78 -16.54
C MET A 249 3.02 14.58 -17.72
N GLU A 250 3.51 14.36 -18.94
CA GLU A 250 3.14 15.11 -20.13
C GLU A 250 2.96 14.14 -21.32
N PRO A 251 1.93 13.27 -21.26
CA PRO A 251 1.67 12.33 -22.33
C PRO A 251 1.17 13.07 -23.58
N THR A 252 1.53 12.54 -24.75
CA THR A 252 1.04 13.01 -26.05
C THR A 252 0.21 11.92 -26.72
N ARG A 253 -0.61 12.27 -27.72
CA ARG A 253 -1.42 11.27 -28.44
C ARG A 253 -0.54 10.27 -29.18
N GLU A 254 0.59 10.71 -29.72
CA GLU A 254 1.55 9.85 -30.40
C GLU A 254 2.11 8.78 -29.45
N LYS A 255 2.41 9.15 -28.20
CA LYS A 255 2.84 8.20 -27.18
C LYS A 255 1.75 7.19 -26.84
N LEU A 256 0.49 7.62 -26.72
CA LEU A 256 -0.62 6.71 -26.44
C LEU A 256 -0.79 5.67 -27.56
N THR A 257 -0.72 6.09 -28.81
CA THR A 257 -0.80 5.20 -29.97
C THR A 257 0.40 4.25 -30.07
N ALA A 258 1.56 4.65 -29.55
CA ALA A 258 2.78 3.83 -29.53
C ALA A 258 2.86 2.84 -28.36
N LEU A 259 1.88 2.84 -27.44
CA LEU A 259 1.84 1.87 -26.35
C LEU A 259 1.64 0.47 -26.91
N LYS A 260 2.47 -0.48 -26.48
CA LYS A 260 2.37 -1.88 -26.87
C LYS A 260 1.06 -2.51 -26.35
N ASP A 261 0.74 -2.24 -25.08
CA ASP A 261 -0.39 -2.83 -24.36
C ASP A 261 -1.20 -1.70 -23.69
N PRO A 262 -2.00 -0.90 -24.42
CA PRO A 262 -2.62 0.32 -23.91
C PRO A 262 -3.62 0.07 -22.76
N HIS A 263 -4.24 -1.10 -22.71
CA HIS A 263 -5.12 -1.52 -21.61
C HIS A 263 -4.38 -1.67 -20.26
N GLU A 264 -3.04 -1.76 -20.27
CA GLU A 264 -2.19 -1.79 -19.07
C GLU A 264 -1.80 -0.39 -18.57
N TRP A 265 -2.41 0.65 -19.12
CA TRP A 265 -2.14 2.04 -18.79
C TRP A 265 -3.42 2.82 -18.51
N ILE A 266 -3.32 3.77 -17.60
CA ILE A 266 -4.41 4.72 -17.35
C ILE A 266 -3.94 6.16 -17.55
N LEU A 267 -4.84 6.99 -18.05
CA LEU A 267 -4.73 8.44 -17.95
C LEU A 267 -5.55 8.91 -16.75
N GLN A 268 -4.92 9.65 -15.85
CA GLN A 268 -5.59 10.28 -14.72
C GLN A 268 -5.43 11.80 -14.81
N GLU A 269 -6.52 12.53 -14.63
CA GLU A 269 -6.52 13.99 -14.65
C GLU A 269 -5.58 14.55 -13.58
N LYS A 270 -4.77 15.53 -13.97
CA LYS A 270 -3.80 16.21 -13.12
C LYS A 270 -4.53 16.90 -11.97
N VAL A 271 -3.97 16.76 -10.78
CA VAL A 271 -4.42 17.51 -9.60
C VAL A 271 -3.33 18.47 -9.16
N GLN A 272 -3.75 19.67 -8.76
CA GLN A 272 -2.84 20.69 -8.25
C GLN A 272 -2.66 20.50 -6.74
N TYR A 273 -1.52 19.96 -6.34
CA TYR A 273 -1.14 19.83 -4.94
C TYR A 273 -0.96 21.21 -4.30
N ALA A 274 -1.51 21.36 -3.09
CA ALA A 274 -1.36 22.55 -2.29
C ALA A 274 0.03 22.59 -1.64
N GLU A 275 0.70 23.73 -1.75
CA GLU A 275 1.93 24.04 -1.02
C GLU A 275 1.54 24.73 0.29
N PHE A 276 1.31 23.95 1.35
CA PHE A 276 0.67 24.45 2.57
C PHE A 276 1.44 24.14 3.86
N VAL A 277 2.37 23.19 3.85
CA VAL A 277 3.15 22.87 5.05
C VAL A 277 4.33 23.84 5.14
N PRO A 278 4.39 24.73 6.14
CA PRO A 278 5.50 25.67 6.28
C PRO A 278 6.81 24.92 6.56
N THR A 279 7.91 25.43 6.00
CA THR A 279 9.25 24.96 6.32
C THR A 279 10.11 26.13 6.80
N PRO A 280 11.12 25.90 7.65
CA PRO A 280 12.05 26.95 8.08
C PRO A 280 12.85 27.58 6.93
N GLU A 281 12.98 26.91 5.79
CA GLU A 281 13.77 27.37 4.65
C GLU A 281 12.97 28.28 3.69
N GLY A 282 11.66 28.42 3.90
CA GLY A 282 10.78 29.26 3.08
C GLY A 282 9.82 28.48 2.18
N PRO A 283 10.29 27.61 1.26
CA PRO A 283 9.43 26.82 0.40
C PRO A 283 8.46 25.94 1.20
N LYS A 284 7.17 25.98 0.87
CA LYS A 284 6.18 25.12 1.54
C LYS A 284 6.18 23.72 0.94
N SER A 285 6.11 22.71 1.79
CA SER A 285 5.97 21.32 1.34
C SER A 285 4.51 21.01 0.97
N LYS A 286 4.36 20.11 0.00
CA LYS A 286 3.10 19.44 -0.36
C LYS A 286 2.94 18.21 0.52
N ALA A 287 1.70 17.75 0.69
CA ALA A 287 1.43 16.53 1.43
C ALA A 287 0.44 15.60 0.73
N GLU A 288 0.66 14.31 0.91
CA GLU A 288 -0.32 13.26 0.74
C GLU A 288 -0.63 12.64 2.10
N ILE A 289 -1.89 12.26 2.30
CA ILE A 289 -2.34 11.51 3.48
C ILE A 289 -2.80 10.14 3.00
N ARG A 290 -2.07 9.11 3.42
CA ARG A 290 -2.43 7.71 3.29
C ARG A 290 -3.31 7.30 4.45
N MET A 291 -4.54 6.92 4.16
CA MET A 291 -5.47 6.34 5.13
C MET A 291 -5.28 4.83 5.15
N MET A 292 -5.09 4.24 6.33
CA MET A 292 -4.71 2.84 6.50
C MET A 292 -5.84 2.04 7.13
N PHE A 293 -6.23 0.96 6.49
CA PHE A 293 -7.35 0.10 6.89
C PHE A 293 -6.90 -1.33 7.15
N VAL A 294 -7.53 -1.95 8.14
CA VAL A 294 -7.40 -3.38 8.43
C VAL A 294 -8.78 -4.01 8.29
N TRP A 295 -8.85 -5.16 7.63
CA TRP A 295 -10.09 -5.89 7.41
C TRP A 295 -9.89 -7.36 7.81
N PRO A 296 -10.10 -7.68 9.10
CA PRO A 296 -10.09 -9.04 9.60
C PRO A 296 -11.21 -9.87 8.97
N ASP A 297 -11.00 -11.18 8.81
CA ASP A 297 -11.93 -12.08 8.11
C ASP A 297 -13.32 -12.17 8.78
N ASN A 298 -13.41 -11.83 10.06
CA ASN A 298 -14.64 -11.84 10.85
C ASN A 298 -15.37 -10.49 10.91
N GLU A 299 -14.88 -9.46 10.20
CA GLU A 299 -15.51 -8.13 10.16
C GLU A 299 -16.26 -7.91 8.83
N SER A 300 -17.44 -7.28 8.90
CA SER A 300 -18.22 -6.97 7.69
C SER A 300 -17.60 -5.86 6.84
N ASP A 301 -16.80 -5.00 7.47
CA ASP A 301 -16.29 -3.77 6.89
C ASP A 301 -14.82 -3.53 7.27
N PRO A 302 -14.03 -2.91 6.36
CA PRO A 302 -12.68 -2.50 6.67
C PRO A 302 -12.68 -1.39 7.72
N ILE A 303 -11.86 -1.56 8.76
CA ILE A 303 -11.71 -0.63 9.86
C ILE A 303 -10.60 0.37 9.51
N LEU A 304 -10.89 1.67 9.57
CA LEU A 304 -9.87 2.71 9.44
C LEU A 304 -9.07 2.78 10.74
N VAL A 305 -7.77 2.49 10.70
CA VAL A 305 -6.97 2.30 11.91
C VAL A 305 -5.92 3.39 12.14
N ASN A 306 -5.37 3.97 11.08
CA ASN A 306 -4.28 4.94 11.18
C ASN A 306 -4.15 5.76 9.90
N ASN A 307 -3.22 6.72 9.90
CA ASN A 307 -2.79 7.45 8.72
C ASN A 307 -1.26 7.54 8.63
N LEU A 308 -0.79 7.89 7.44
CA LEU A 308 0.60 8.20 7.15
C LEU A 308 0.64 9.44 6.27
N VAL A 309 1.40 10.45 6.67
CA VAL A 309 1.61 11.67 5.87
C VAL A 309 2.91 11.53 5.08
N ARG A 310 2.87 11.77 3.77
CA ARG A 310 4.07 11.89 2.93
C ARG A 310 4.21 13.33 2.50
N MET A 311 5.34 13.93 2.78
CA MET A 311 5.67 15.30 2.38
C MET A 311 6.72 15.30 1.29
N SER A 312 6.58 16.23 0.35
CA SER A 312 7.57 16.45 -0.70
C SER A 312 7.51 17.88 -1.22
N GLN A 313 8.65 18.36 -1.71
CA GLN A 313 8.79 19.62 -2.44
C GLN A 313 9.01 19.39 -3.94
N GLY A 314 9.00 18.13 -4.40
CA GLY A 314 9.12 17.75 -5.80
C GLY A 314 7.82 17.83 -6.58
N LYS A 315 7.93 17.67 -7.91
CA LYS A 315 6.77 17.46 -8.79
C LYS A 315 6.11 16.09 -8.56
N MET A 316 6.89 15.10 -8.11
CA MET A 316 6.42 13.76 -7.77
C MET A 316 6.58 13.46 -6.27
N MET A 317 5.65 12.67 -5.75
CA MET A 317 5.67 12.13 -4.40
C MET A 317 6.40 10.78 -4.42
N GLY A 318 7.38 10.56 -3.56
CA GLY A 318 8.15 9.31 -3.49
C GLY A 318 9.58 9.48 -2.99
N VAL A 319 10.12 8.44 -2.36
CA VAL A 319 11.46 8.46 -1.73
C VAL A 319 12.55 8.73 -2.76
N ASP A 320 12.46 8.14 -3.95
CA ASP A 320 13.51 8.25 -4.96
C ASP A 320 13.61 9.63 -5.62
N PHE A 321 12.53 10.43 -5.58
CA PHE A 321 12.49 11.78 -6.16
C PHE A 321 12.86 12.89 -5.19
N ASN A 322 13.13 12.58 -3.91
CA ASN A 322 13.29 13.56 -2.84
C ASN A 322 14.53 13.31 -1.96
N LYS A 323 15.49 12.48 -2.39
CA LYS A 323 16.65 12.09 -1.57
C LYS A 323 17.51 13.27 -1.11
N ASP A 324 17.64 14.30 -1.94
CA ASP A 324 18.51 15.45 -1.68
C ASP A 324 17.75 16.68 -1.15
N LYS A 325 16.50 16.50 -0.68
CA LYS A 325 15.66 17.60 -0.19
C LYS A 325 15.43 17.49 1.32
N THR A 326 15.40 18.63 1.99
CA THR A 326 15.02 18.76 3.41
C THR A 326 13.51 18.99 3.52
N TRP A 327 12.94 18.76 4.71
CA TRP A 327 11.50 18.98 4.97
C TRP A 327 10.56 18.16 4.07
N VAL A 328 11.03 16.98 3.69
CA VAL A 328 10.30 15.92 2.95
C VAL A 328 10.34 14.64 3.79
N GLY A 329 9.54 13.64 3.42
CA GLY A 329 9.56 12.32 4.05
C GLY A 329 8.22 11.90 4.65
N SER A 330 8.26 10.94 5.57
CA SER A 330 7.05 10.36 6.18
C SER A 330 6.82 10.90 7.58
N SER A 331 5.56 11.14 7.93
CA SER A 331 5.10 11.62 9.24
C SER A 331 3.69 11.10 9.54
N ILE A 332 3.05 11.66 10.57
CA ILE A 332 1.73 11.29 11.08
C ILE A 332 0.87 12.55 11.15
N ALA A 333 -0.38 12.48 10.68
CA ALA A 333 -1.38 13.49 10.97
C ALA A 333 -2.04 13.16 12.31
N LEU A 334 -1.77 14.00 13.31
CA LEU A 334 -2.42 13.92 14.61
C LEU A 334 -3.65 14.81 14.61
N HIS A 335 -4.70 14.32 15.25
CA HIS A 335 -5.92 15.07 15.49
C HIS A 335 -6.41 14.84 16.91
N GLN A 336 -7.22 15.77 17.41
CA GLN A 336 -7.96 15.55 18.65
C GLN A 336 -8.82 14.30 18.48
N ARG A 337 -8.78 13.41 19.48
CA ARG A 337 -9.70 12.27 19.53
C ARG A 337 -11.13 12.79 19.57
N GLY A 338 -11.93 12.47 18.55
CA GLY A 338 -13.37 12.73 18.59
C GLY A 338 -14.03 11.82 19.64
N ASN A 339 -15.10 12.31 20.27
CA ASN A 339 -15.98 11.47 21.07
C ASN A 339 -16.64 10.39 20.23
#